data_AF-A0A6G7XPH3-F1
#
_entry.id   AF-A0A6G7XPH3-F1
#
_cell.length_a   1.000
_cell.length_b   1.000
_cell.length_c   1.000
_cell.angle_alpha   90.00
_cell.angle_beta   90.00
_cell.angle_gamma   90.00
#
_symmetry.space_group_name_H-M   'P 1'
#
loop_
_entity.id
_entity.type
_entity.pdbx_description
1 polymer ?
#
loop_
_entity_poly.entity_id
_entity_poly.type
_entity_poly.pdbx_seq_one_letter_code
_entity_poly.pdbx_strand_id
1 'polypeptide(L)'
;MGVTTIQRRHALRTMLVRAEAAGEAESPWETVSAVASTDEHFDGEDDVLAELHQEWVRLLSARLHRGQIVASRTALNVRDLYDELCAEHATMRGILDAHHTHPALWEPTSREHGLLARIAGLVADDATWEQAATQGRALVMQRIPVQRAALR
;
A
#
# COMPACT_ATOMS: atom_id res chain seq x y z
N MET A 1 24.10 -17.16 -6.39
CA MET A 1 23.77 -15.98 -7.21
C MET A 1 22.51 -15.39 -6.61
N GLY A 2 22.53 -14.14 -6.15
CA GLY A 2 21.38 -13.53 -5.48
C GLY A 2 20.20 -13.35 -6.43
N VAL A 3 18.99 -13.55 -5.93
CA VAL A 3 17.78 -13.26 -6.69
C VAL A 3 17.69 -11.76 -6.95
N THR A 4 17.40 -11.40 -8.20
CA THR A 4 17.28 -9.99 -8.59
C THR A 4 15.92 -9.42 -8.16
N THR A 5 15.85 -8.10 -7.94
CA THR A 5 14.59 -7.39 -7.66
C THR A 5 13.51 -7.64 -8.73
N ILE A 6 13.93 -7.85 -9.99
CA ILE A 6 13.01 -8.15 -11.10
C ILE A 6 12.38 -9.54 -10.91
N GLN A 7 13.17 -10.53 -10.50
CA GLN A 7 12.68 -11.90 -10.25
C GLN A 7 11.73 -11.94 -9.05
N ARG A 8 12.09 -11.28 -7.94
CA ARG A 8 11.21 -11.16 -6.75
C ARG A 8 9.86 -10.55 -7.11
N ARG A 9 9.86 -9.46 -7.88
CA ARG A 9 8.62 -8.83 -8.34
C ARG A 9 7.81 -9.73 -9.27
N HIS A 10 8.46 -10.48 -10.16
CA HIS A 10 7.77 -11.42 -11.04
C HIS A 10 7.11 -12.55 -10.24
N ALA A 11 7.82 -13.09 -9.24
CA ALA A 11 7.29 -14.11 -8.32
C ALA A 11 6.08 -13.58 -7.53
N LEU A 12 6.20 -12.38 -6.95
CA LEU A 12 5.11 -11.70 -6.24
C LEU A 12 3.87 -11.53 -7.12
N ARG A 13 4.03 -11.06 -8.36
CA ARG A 13 2.91 -10.87 -9.30
C ARG A 13 2.25 -12.18 -9.68
N THR A 14 3.05 -13.22 -9.90
CA THR A 14 2.54 -14.56 -10.22
C THR A 14 1.76 -15.13 -9.04
N MET A 15 2.24 -14.93 -7.81
CA MET A 15 1.52 -15.27 -6.58
C MET A 15 0.17 -14.55 -6.50
N LEU A 16 0.15 -13.24 -6.74
CA LEU A 16 -1.09 -12.44 -6.68
C LEU A 16 -2.14 -12.86 -7.73
N VAL A 17 -1.71 -13.12 -8.97
CA VAL A 17 -2.63 -13.59 -10.04
C VAL A 17 -3.26 -14.93 -9.67
N ARG A 18 -2.50 -15.81 -9.02
CA ARG A 18 -3.02 -17.10 -8.56
C ARG A 18 -3.93 -16.97 -7.35
N ALA A 19 -3.54 -16.15 -6.38
CA ALA A 19 -4.34 -15.84 -5.21
C ALA A 19 -5.72 -15.30 -5.63
N GLU A 20 -5.74 -14.39 -6.61
CA GLU A 20 -6.97 -13.86 -7.20
C GLU A 20 -7.82 -14.95 -7.88
N ALA A 21 -7.19 -15.83 -8.68
CA ALA A 21 -7.90 -16.93 -9.33
C ALA A 21 -8.44 -17.99 -8.35
N ALA A 22 -7.76 -18.19 -7.22
CA ALA A 22 -8.13 -19.15 -6.18
C ALA A 22 -9.10 -18.57 -5.14
N GLY A 23 -9.27 -17.24 -5.09
CA GLY A 23 -9.99 -16.56 -4.02
C GLY A 23 -9.26 -16.61 -2.67
N GLU A 24 -7.94 -16.82 -2.69
CA GLU A 24 -7.10 -16.82 -1.49
C GLU A 24 -6.69 -15.39 -1.14
N ALA A 25 -7.11 -14.91 0.03
CA ALA A 25 -6.97 -13.51 0.41
C ALA A 25 -6.07 -13.27 1.62
N GLU A 26 -5.69 -14.32 2.36
CA GLU A 26 -4.93 -14.18 3.61
C GLU A 26 -3.45 -14.49 3.37
N SER A 27 -3.07 -15.76 3.22
CA SER A 27 -1.66 -16.16 3.12
C SER A 27 -1.38 -16.99 1.86
N PRO A 28 -1.45 -16.39 0.65
CA PRO A 28 -1.31 -17.16 -0.59
C PRO A 28 0.04 -17.85 -0.74
N TRP A 29 1.10 -17.39 -0.07
CA TRP A 29 2.41 -18.07 -0.07
C TRP A 29 2.40 -19.44 0.62
N GLU A 30 1.44 -19.71 1.51
CA GLU A 30 1.31 -21.02 2.17
C GLU A 30 0.74 -22.08 1.21
N THR A 31 -0.28 -21.73 0.44
CA THR A 31 -0.89 -22.64 -0.56
C THR A 31 -0.07 -22.69 -1.84
N VAL A 32 0.52 -21.57 -2.25
CA VAL A 32 1.37 -21.45 -3.43
C VAL A 32 2.76 -22.08 -3.21
N SER A 33 3.09 -22.54 -1.98
CA SER A 33 4.27 -23.36 -1.67
C SER A 33 4.37 -24.66 -2.48
N ALA A 34 3.31 -25.06 -3.21
CA ALA A 34 3.40 -26.12 -4.22
C ALA A 34 4.18 -25.71 -5.50
N VAL A 35 4.55 -24.44 -5.63
CA VAL A 35 5.55 -23.99 -6.61
C VAL A 35 6.80 -23.62 -5.85
N ALA A 36 7.91 -24.18 -6.30
CA ALA A 36 9.27 -24.08 -5.75
C ALA A 36 9.81 -22.66 -5.45
N SER A 37 9.00 -21.59 -5.51
CA SER A 37 9.44 -20.22 -5.69
C SER A 37 9.42 -19.32 -4.45
N THR A 38 8.74 -19.64 -3.34
CA THR A 38 8.70 -18.71 -2.19
C THR A 38 10.04 -18.68 -1.46
N ASP A 39 10.52 -19.84 -1.00
CA ASP A 39 11.84 -19.97 -0.33
C ASP A 39 13.02 -19.64 -1.25
N GLU A 40 12.83 -19.77 -2.57
CA GLU A 40 13.85 -19.38 -3.54
C GLU A 40 13.99 -17.86 -3.66
N HIS A 41 12.91 -17.10 -3.44
CA HIS A 41 12.86 -15.67 -3.73
C HIS A 41 12.70 -14.81 -2.49
N PHE A 42 12.21 -15.33 -1.36
CA PHE A 42 11.88 -14.59 -0.15
C PHE A 42 12.38 -15.32 1.10
N ASP A 43 12.88 -14.56 2.06
CA ASP A 43 13.43 -15.07 3.33
C ASP A 43 12.34 -15.33 4.40
N GLY A 44 11.11 -15.62 3.97
CA GLY A 44 9.94 -15.85 4.83
C GLY A 44 8.82 -14.82 4.67
N GLU A 45 7.81 -14.93 5.54
CA GLU A 45 6.58 -14.12 5.50
C GLU A 45 6.87 -12.62 5.59
N ASP A 46 7.71 -12.18 6.52
CA ASP A 46 8.11 -10.78 6.70
C ASP A 46 8.60 -10.15 5.38
N ASP A 47 9.38 -10.92 4.62
CA ASP A 47 9.98 -10.48 3.37
C ASP A 47 8.94 -10.42 2.24
N VAL A 48 8.02 -11.39 2.19
CA VAL A 48 6.87 -11.36 1.26
C VAL A 48 5.98 -10.16 1.55
N LEU A 49 5.64 -9.91 2.82
CA LEU A 49 4.81 -8.77 3.23
C LEU A 49 5.49 -7.44 2.93
N ALA A 50 6.79 -7.32 3.17
CA ALA A 50 7.56 -6.13 2.84
C ALA A 50 7.56 -5.85 1.33
N GLU A 51 7.79 -6.86 0.50
CA GLU A 51 7.75 -6.74 -0.97
C GLU A 51 6.34 -6.44 -1.50
N LEU A 52 5.32 -7.06 -0.92
CA LEU A 52 3.93 -6.78 -1.24
C LEU A 52 3.59 -5.31 -0.98
N HIS A 53 3.98 -4.80 0.19
CA HIS A 53 3.78 -3.40 0.54
C HIS A 53 4.61 -2.45 -0.34
N GLN A 54 5.83 -2.84 -0.74
CA GLN A 54 6.62 -2.05 -1.68
C GLN A 54 5.96 -1.95 -3.06
N GLU A 55 5.41 -3.05 -3.58
CA GLU A 55 4.68 -3.02 -4.86
C GLU A 55 3.40 -2.18 -4.73
N TRP A 56 2.68 -2.27 -3.62
CA TRP A 56 1.53 -1.40 -3.31
C TRP A 56 1.90 0.08 -3.36
N VAL A 57 2.92 0.50 -2.61
CA VAL A 57 3.38 1.90 -2.58
C VAL A 57 3.88 2.36 -3.95
N ARG A 58 4.48 1.46 -4.75
CA ARG A 58 4.90 1.77 -6.12
C ARG A 58 3.70 2.08 -7.02
N LEU A 59 2.64 1.28 -6.93
CA LEU A 59 1.39 1.49 -7.67
C LEU A 59 0.70 2.79 -7.22
N LEU A 60 0.59 2.99 -5.90
CA LEU A 60 0.01 4.18 -5.30
C LEU A 60 0.74 5.45 -5.74
N SER A 61 2.07 5.47 -5.63
CA SER A 61 2.90 6.59 -6.06
C SER A 61 2.74 6.86 -7.55
N ALA A 62 2.77 5.82 -8.40
CA ALA A 62 2.57 5.98 -9.83
C ALA A 62 1.21 6.61 -10.17
N ARG A 63 0.15 6.23 -9.46
CA ARG A 63 -1.20 6.79 -9.64
C ARG A 63 -1.28 8.23 -9.15
N LEU A 64 -0.71 8.55 -7.99
CA LEU A 64 -0.69 9.90 -7.40
C LEU A 64 0.14 10.92 -8.20
N HIS A 65 1.13 10.46 -8.96
CA HIS A 65 1.96 11.30 -9.83
C HIS A 65 1.42 11.41 -11.27
N ARG A 66 0.33 10.71 -11.64
CA ARG A 66 -0.25 10.79 -12.97
C ARG A 66 -1.01 12.13 -13.16
N GLY A 67 -0.79 12.75 -14.32
CA GLY A 67 -0.86 14.19 -14.60
C GLY A 67 -2.15 15.00 -14.40
N GLN A 68 -3.19 14.48 -13.74
CA GLN A 68 -4.38 15.27 -13.38
C GLN A 68 -4.44 15.63 -11.89
N ILE A 69 -3.80 14.84 -11.03
CA ILE A 69 -3.91 15.03 -9.57
C ILE A 69 -3.00 16.15 -9.08
N VAL A 70 -1.84 16.36 -9.73
CA VAL A 70 -0.88 17.42 -9.34
C VAL A 70 -1.52 18.82 -9.33
N ALA A 71 -2.49 19.08 -10.20
CA ALA A 71 -3.16 20.38 -10.32
C ALA A 71 -4.34 20.57 -9.33
N SER A 72 -4.82 19.51 -8.68
CA SER A 72 -6.02 19.55 -7.83
C SER A 72 -5.93 18.55 -6.66
N ARG A 73 -4.80 18.55 -5.94
CA ARG A 73 -4.56 17.70 -4.77
C ARG A 73 -5.40 18.16 -3.58
N THR A 74 -6.63 17.67 -3.49
CA THR A 74 -7.46 17.77 -2.30
C THR A 74 -7.45 16.45 -1.55
N ALA A 75 -7.75 16.49 -0.26
CA ALA A 75 -7.94 15.28 0.54
C ALA A 75 -8.97 14.33 -0.08
N LEU A 76 -10.06 14.88 -0.66
CA LEU A 76 -11.09 14.08 -1.33
C LEU A 76 -10.52 13.34 -2.55
N ASN A 77 -9.81 14.04 -3.45
CA ASN A 77 -9.27 13.41 -4.66
C ASN A 77 -8.20 12.35 -4.36
N VAL A 78 -7.37 12.58 -3.34
CA VAL A 78 -6.36 11.60 -2.90
C VAL A 78 -7.04 10.36 -2.32
N ARG A 79 -8.11 10.55 -1.56
CA ARG A 79 -8.89 9.46 -1.00
C ARG A 79 -9.64 8.68 -2.09
N ASP A 80 -10.31 9.35 -3.01
CA ASP A 80 -11.05 8.67 -4.09
C ASP A 80 -10.10 7.83 -4.95
N LEU A 81 -8.88 8.34 -5.25
CA LEU A 81 -7.85 7.54 -5.91
C LEU A 81 -7.41 6.35 -5.07
N TYR A 82 -7.24 6.53 -3.76
CA TYR A 82 -6.87 5.44 -2.86
C TYR A 82 -7.92 4.33 -2.90
N ASP A 83 -9.21 4.71 -2.80
CA ASP A 83 -10.34 3.78 -2.84
C ASP A 83 -10.44 3.10 -4.22
N GLU A 84 -10.26 3.82 -5.32
CA GLU A 84 -10.15 3.26 -6.68
C GLU A 84 -9.03 2.23 -6.78
N LEU A 85 -7.83 2.56 -6.29
CA LEU A 85 -6.68 1.68 -6.36
C LEU A 85 -6.87 0.42 -5.48
N CYS A 86 -7.50 0.57 -4.32
CA CYS A 86 -7.88 -0.56 -3.47
C CYS A 86 -8.86 -1.49 -4.21
N ALA A 87 -9.82 -0.93 -4.96
CA ALA A 87 -10.75 -1.73 -5.75
C ALA A 87 -10.07 -2.41 -6.96
N GLU A 88 -9.18 -1.70 -7.66
CA GLU A 88 -8.39 -2.23 -8.79
C GLU A 88 -7.45 -3.36 -8.35
N HIS A 89 -6.97 -3.34 -7.10
CA HIS A 89 -6.02 -4.30 -6.55
C HIS A 89 -6.54 -4.96 -5.26
N ALA A 90 -7.82 -5.36 -5.26
CA ALA A 90 -8.52 -5.85 -4.07
C ALA A 90 -7.81 -7.02 -3.37
N THR A 91 -7.25 -7.98 -4.13
CA THR A 91 -6.51 -9.12 -3.57
C THR A 91 -5.25 -8.68 -2.83
N MET A 92 -4.44 -7.79 -3.43
CA MET A 92 -3.22 -7.26 -2.81
C MET A 92 -3.55 -6.47 -1.53
N ARG A 93 -4.56 -5.60 -1.61
CA ARG A 93 -5.01 -4.81 -0.45
C ARG A 93 -5.57 -5.72 0.65
N GLY A 94 -6.36 -6.72 0.29
CA GLY A 94 -6.94 -7.69 1.22
C GLY A 94 -5.88 -8.46 2.01
N ILE A 95 -4.81 -8.92 1.35
CA ILE A 95 -3.68 -9.58 2.01
C ILE A 95 -3.00 -8.63 3.01
N LEU A 96 -2.72 -7.39 2.61
CA LEU A 96 -2.12 -6.37 3.49
C LEU A 96 -3.03 -6.02 4.68
N ASP A 97 -4.35 -5.97 4.46
CA ASP A 97 -5.34 -5.72 5.51
C ASP A 97 -5.44 -6.88 6.50
N ALA A 98 -5.41 -8.12 6.02
CA ALA A 98 -5.38 -9.30 6.88
C ALA A 98 -4.15 -9.31 7.80
N HIS A 99 -3.02 -8.78 7.32
CA HIS A 99 -1.74 -8.71 8.05
C HIS A 99 -1.48 -7.35 8.70
N HIS A 100 -2.48 -6.45 8.84
CA HIS A 100 -2.26 -5.07 9.31
C HIS A 100 -1.59 -4.95 10.70
N THR A 101 -1.68 -5.98 11.55
CA THR A 101 -1.00 -6.04 12.85
C THR A 101 0.41 -6.61 12.79
N HIS A 102 0.84 -7.14 11.65
CA HIS A 102 2.14 -7.80 11.48
C HIS A 102 3.29 -6.78 11.63
N PRO A 103 4.32 -7.04 12.48
CA PRO A 103 5.40 -6.08 12.74
C PRO A 103 6.14 -5.59 11.49
N ALA A 104 6.33 -6.46 10.50
CA ALA A 104 6.96 -6.12 9.22
C ALA A 104 6.24 -4.98 8.46
N LEU A 105 4.94 -4.75 8.73
CA LEU A 105 4.13 -3.73 8.06
C LEU A 105 4.01 -2.42 8.85
N TRP A 106 4.39 -2.36 10.13
CA TRP A 106 4.17 -1.18 10.97
C TRP A 106 4.78 0.11 10.39
N GLU A 107 6.08 0.08 10.11
CA GLU A 107 6.80 1.23 9.53
C GLU A 107 6.40 1.50 8.07
N PRO A 108 6.32 0.49 7.17
CA PRO A 108 5.82 0.69 5.81
C PRO A 108 4.43 1.34 5.75
N THR A 109 3.48 0.85 6.54
CA THR A 109 2.11 1.38 6.56
C THR A 109 2.05 2.76 7.20
N SER A 110 2.88 3.04 8.22
CA SER A 110 3.06 4.41 8.72
C SER A 110 3.54 5.35 7.60
N ARG A 111 4.49 4.88 6.78
CA ARG A 111 5.01 5.65 5.65
C ARG A 111 4.01 5.90 4.53
N GLU A 112 3.22 4.89 4.18
CA GLU A 112 2.11 5.02 3.23
C GLU A 112 1.15 6.14 3.65
N HIS A 113 0.70 6.12 4.91
CA HIS A 113 -0.19 7.16 5.42
C HIS A 113 0.47 8.54 5.41
N GLY A 114 1.74 8.63 5.83
CA GLY A 114 2.48 9.90 5.80
C GLY A 114 2.58 10.49 4.39
N LEU A 115 2.81 9.64 3.39
CA LEU A 115 2.84 10.02 1.98
C LEU A 115 1.47 10.58 1.53
N LEU A 116 0.38 9.88 1.85
CA LEU A 116 -0.98 10.31 1.50
C LEU A 116 -1.31 11.67 2.11
N ALA A 117 -1.00 11.88 3.39
CA ALA A 117 -1.28 13.16 4.08
C ALA A 117 -0.54 14.33 3.45
N ARG A 118 0.75 14.14 3.12
CA ARG A 118 1.56 15.17 2.47
C ARG A 118 1.05 15.50 1.08
N ILE A 119 0.72 14.48 0.29
CA ILE A 119 0.18 14.69 -1.06
C ILE A 119 -1.20 15.36 -0.99
N ALA A 120 -2.03 15.02 0.00
CA ALA A 120 -3.32 15.64 0.23
C ALA A 120 -3.26 17.08 0.80
N GLY A 121 -2.06 17.57 1.17
CA GLY A 121 -1.89 18.89 1.78
C GLY A 121 -2.49 18.99 3.19
N LEU A 122 -2.62 17.87 3.91
CA LEU A 122 -3.21 17.83 5.26
C LEU A 122 -2.25 18.25 6.37
N VAL A 123 -0.97 18.38 6.06
CA VAL A 123 0.09 18.75 6.99
C VAL A 123 1.01 19.79 6.37
N ALA A 124 1.64 20.60 7.21
CA ALA A 124 2.68 21.52 6.79
C ALA A 124 3.96 20.78 6.38
N ASP A 125 4.81 21.44 5.59
CA ASP A 125 6.06 20.84 5.07
C ASP A 125 7.05 20.46 6.18
N ASP A 126 7.00 21.15 7.32
CA ASP A 126 7.83 20.90 8.51
C ASP A 126 7.22 19.88 9.50
N ALA A 127 6.03 19.36 9.20
CA ALA A 127 5.39 18.37 10.04
C ALA A 127 6.23 17.10 10.14
N THR A 128 6.30 16.57 11.36
CA THR A 128 6.96 15.30 11.63
C THR A 128 6.26 14.15 10.90
N TRP A 129 7.00 13.06 10.68
CA TRP A 129 6.43 11.91 9.98
C TRP A 129 5.29 11.25 10.74
N GLU A 130 5.38 11.21 12.07
CA GLU A 130 4.33 10.67 12.93
C GLU A 130 3.02 11.48 12.81
N GLN A 131 3.12 12.81 12.75
CA GLN A 131 1.97 13.68 12.51
C GLN A 131 1.35 13.43 11.13
N ALA A 132 2.17 13.32 10.08
CA ALA A 132 1.71 13.00 8.74
C ALA A 132 1.02 11.62 8.68
N ALA A 133 1.63 10.60 9.27
CA ALA A 133 1.08 9.25 9.32
C ALA A 133 -0.28 9.21 10.05
N THR A 134 -0.43 9.97 11.13
CA THR A 134 -1.70 10.09 11.87
C THR A 134 -2.80 10.70 11.00
N GLN A 135 -2.52 11.82 10.32
CA GLN A 135 -3.48 12.48 9.44
C GLN A 135 -3.84 11.60 8.23
N GLY A 136 -2.87 10.92 7.64
CA GLY A 136 -3.10 10.03 6.50
C GLY A 136 -3.91 8.80 6.88
N ARG A 137 -3.69 8.26 8.09
CA ARG A 137 -4.51 7.16 8.61
C ARG A 137 -5.95 7.62 8.83
N ALA A 138 -6.17 8.83 9.36
CA ALA A 138 -7.51 9.40 9.48
C ALA A 138 -8.18 9.58 8.10
N LEU A 139 -7.42 10.01 7.09
CA LEU A 139 -7.90 10.20 5.71
C LEU A 139 -8.52 8.91 5.16
N VAL A 140 -7.85 7.76 5.31
CA VAL A 140 -8.29 6.48 4.74
C VAL A 140 -9.19 5.67 5.68
N MET A 141 -8.99 5.72 7.00
CA MET A 141 -9.75 4.89 7.97
C MET A 141 -11.02 5.57 8.48
N GLN A 142 -10.95 6.88 8.78
CA GLN A 142 -12.02 7.54 9.55
C GLN A 142 -13.03 8.28 8.68
N ARG A 143 -12.89 8.20 7.34
CA ARG A 143 -13.66 8.99 6.38
C ARG A 143 -13.79 10.43 6.86
N ILE A 144 -12.68 11.17 6.91
CA ILE A 144 -12.68 12.57 7.36
C ILE A 144 -13.84 13.30 6.66
N PRO A 145 -14.86 13.77 7.41
CA PRO A 145 -15.89 14.61 6.83
C PRO A 145 -15.21 15.86 6.30
N VAL A 146 -15.52 16.25 5.06
CA VAL A 146 -15.08 17.52 4.46
C VAL A 146 -15.71 18.66 5.27
N GLN A 147 -15.15 18.95 6.44
CA GLN A 147 -15.53 20.08 7.27
C GLN A 147 -14.28 20.75 7.83
N ARG A 148 -14.01 21.93 7.25
CA ARG A 148 -13.23 23.05 7.77
C ARG A 148 -11.70 22.96 7.65
N ALA A 149 -11.22 23.34 6.47
CA ALA A 149 -10.08 24.25 6.34
C ALA A 149 -10.56 25.55 5.66
N ALA A 150 -11.51 26.21 6.31
CA ALA A 150 -11.66 27.66 6.24
C ALA A 150 -11.36 28.16 7.65
N LEU A 151 -10.57 29.23 7.77
CA LEU A 151 -9.83 29.76 8.95
C LEU A 151 -8.36 29.32 8.89
N ARG A 152 -7.37 30.15 8.54
CA ARG A 152 -7.26 31.62 8.48
C ARG A 152 -6.38 32.03 7.30
#